data_AF-A0A2H3J6G8-F1
#
_entry.id   AF-A0A2H3J6G8-F1
#
_cell.length_a   1.000
_cell.length_b   1.000
_cell.length_c   1.000
_cell.angle_alpha   90.00
_cell.angle_beta   90.00
_cell.angle_gamma   90.00
#
_symmetry.space_group_name_H-M   'P 1'
#
loop_
_entity.id
_entity.type
_entity.pdbx_description
1 polymer ?
#
loop_
_entity_poly.entity_id
_entity_poly.type
_entity_poly.pdbx_seq_one_letter_code
_entity_poly.pdbx_strand_id
1 'polypeptide(L)'
;MKVIKILAEIEKDVVREKHRSGMIRPCGIAVPELIDEDIDEARTIVAQMGIEAWIKAMDEHPDFDIIVGGRSYDPAPFAAFCVWKGFPDLGINYHMGKIMECGGLCASPKSREVLATVRHDSFDITPLDPKSVCTSVSVAAHTLYEKTRPDVLVGPGGTLDLHSTTYEELEDGRSVRVTGAKFIPVKGNEYTIKLEAGKLNGFFSIFMGGFRDTILLSQIDRFLEEMKIYVEQKVDFPFDINIQLFGRDAVMGALEPNASQTGHHELGLLLRARAATQDQATHVCQSARVYCMHAPYPGQKASAGNFAMPCAPLDIPMGPVSEFCMYHLMTVSHPCEHFPILSVVMEGSNTAPQRHSSRVEVQVPVNRRHTQASSNETVTPRVNATTNGGIPSENAKAADTVSVLGKQPPTGHKFLADLANVVRSKNSGPYELTFDVMFPNQQSRDMVKNANILTTESIASLYQVPVSDVIACLWWDPALAFKATIKRSIVNGSFHDGDAHGSAQHMPLMEFPIPIENNEI
;
A
#
# COMPACT_ATOMS: atom_id res chain seq x y z
N MET A 1 -30.30 -17.90 9.81
CA MET A 1 -29.70 -16.76 9.09
C MET A 1 -29.46 -17.18 7.64
N LYS A 2 -30.05 -16.48 6.66
CA LYS A 2 -29.88 -16.73 5.24
C LYS A 2 -28.67 -15.96 4.72
N VAL A 3 -27.63 -16.69 4.31
CA VAL A 3 -26.39 -16.14 3.78
C VAL A 3 -26.32 -16.41 2.28
N ILE A 4 -26.16 -15.34 1.49
CA ILE A 4 -25.92 -15.43 0.05
C ILE A 4 -24.43 -15.31 -0.20
N LYS A 5 -23.89 -16.14 -1.10
CA LYS A 5 -22.49 -16.12 -1.50
C LYS A 5 -22.41 -15.82 -2.99
N ILE A 6 -21.57 -14.87 -3.38
CA ILE A 6 -21.24 -14.61 -4.79
C ILE A 6 -19.81 -15.07 -5.00
N LEU A 7 -19.59 -16.18 -5.70
CA LEU A 7 -18.23 -16.67 -5.93
C LEU A 7 -17.56 -15.86 -7.05
N ALA A 8 -16.23 -15.87 -7.09
CA ALA A 8 -15.43 -15.06 -8.01
C ALA A 8 -14.26 -15.83 -8.65
N GLU A 9 -14.14 -17.12 -8.39
CA GLU A 9 -13.11 -17.96 -9.01
C GLU A 9 -13.47 -18.23 -10.47
N ILE A 10 -12.47 -18.17 -11.36
CA ILE A 10 -12.62 -18.46 -12.79
C ILE A 10 -11.73 -19.63 -13.17
N GLU A 11 -12.31 -20.56 -13.93
CA GLU A 11 -11.59 -21.71 -14.48
C GLU A 11 -10.50 -21.27 -15.44
N LYS A 12 -9.32 -21.90 -15.32
CA LYS A 12 -8.14 -21.59 -16.15
C LYS A 12 -8.42 -21.75 -17.65
N ASP A 13 -9.23 -22.74 -18.03
CA ASP A 13 -9.54 -23.02 -19.42
C ASP A 13 -10.31 -21.86 -20.09
N VAL A 14 -11.22 -21.22 -19.35
CA VAL A 14 -11.95 -20.02 -19.81
C VAL A 14 -10.97 -18.87 -20.04
N VAL A 15 -10.08 -18.64 -19.09
CA VAL A 15 -9.06 -17.58 -19.19
C VAL A 15 -8.14 -17.84 -20.37
N ARG A 16 -7.71 -19.08 -20.59
CA ARG A 16 -6.84 -19.48 -21.70
C ARG A 16 -7.52 -19.28 -23.06
N GLU A 17 -8.78 -19.64 -23.19
CA GLU A 17 -9.56 -19.38 -24.41
C GLU A 17 -9.66 -17.88 -24.70
N LYS A 18 -10.01 -17.08 -23.68
CA LYS A 18 -10.10 -15.61 -23.81
C LYS A 18 -8.76 -14.96 -24.12
N HIS A 19 -7.67 -15.44 -23.53
CA HIS A 19 -6.32 -14.99 -23.83
C HIS A 19 -5.96 -15.24 -25.30
N ARG A 20 -6.14 -16.48 -25.79
CA ARG A 20 -5.84 -16.87 -27.18
C ARG A 20 -6.67 -16.14 -28.23
N SER A 21 -7.88 -15.71 -27.86
CA SER A 21 -8.77 -14.91 -28.71
C SER A 21 -8.49 -13.40 -28.67
N GLY A 22 -7.47 -12.95 -27.92
CA GLY A 22 -7.13 -11.53 -27.79
C GLY A 22 -8.14 -10.71 -26.97
N MET A 23 -8.94 -11.37 -26.14
CA MET A 23 -9.98 -10.71 -25.30
C MET A 23 -9.49 -10.33 -23.90
N ILE A 24 -8.20 -10.55 -23.60
CA ILE A 24 -7.55 -10.17 -22.35
C ILE A 24 -6.47 -9.14 -22.64
N ARG A 25 -6.42 -8.07 -21.84
CA ARG A 25 -5.40 -7.02 -21.94
C ARG A 25 -4.91 -6.57 -20.56
N PRO A 26 -3.71 -5.99 -20.45
CA PRO A 26 -3.22 -5.46 -19.18
C PRO A 26 -4.11 -4.34 -18.62
N CYS A 27 -4.20 -4.22 -17.28
CA CYS A 27 -4.98 -3.14 -16.63
C CYS A 27 -4.41 -1.74 -16.88
N GLY A 28 -3.12 -1.62 -17.19
CA GLY A 28 -2.45 -0.36 -17.45
C GLY A 28 -1.05 -0.60 -18.00
N ILE A 29 -0.37 0.48 -18.43
CA ILE A 29 0.95 0.42 -19.09
C ILE A 29 2.06 -0.17 -18.19
N ALA A 30 1.85 -0.18 -16.88
CA ALA A 30 2.78 -0.75 -15.91
C ALA A 30 2.71 -2.28 -15.85
N VAL A 31 1.58 -2.86 -16.28
CA VAL A 31 1.32 -4.30 -16.22
C VAL A 31 1.88 -4.96 -17.48
N PRO A 32 2.69 -6.03 -17.36
CA PRO A 32 3.15 -6.82 -18.51
C PRO A 32 2.00 -7.43 -19.30
N GLU A 33 2.27 -7.86 -20.53
CA GLU A 33 1.34 -8.72 -21.28
C GLU A 33 1.18 -10.08 -20.60
N LEU A 34 -0.02 -10.64 -20.65
CA LEU A 34 -0.30 -11.97 -20.14
C LEU A 34 0.42 -13.02 -21.00
N ILE A 35 1.02 -14.02 -20.37
CA ILE A 35 1.59 -15.20 -21.03
C ILE A 35 0.89 -16.48 -20.54
N ASP A 36 0.94 -17.55 -21.33
CA ASP A 36 0.29 -18.84 -21.02
C ASP A 36 0.79 -19.42 -19.69
N GLU A 37 2.08 -19.23 -19.37
CA GLU A 37 2.70 -19.70 -18.12
C GLU A 37 2.06 -19.06 -16.88
N ASP A 38 1.64 -17.80 -16.94
CA ASP A 38 0.99 -17.14 -15.80
C ASP A 38 -0.38 -17.76 -15.50
N ILE A 39 -1.09 -18.25 -16.52
CA ILE A 39 -2.36 -18.97 -16.36
C ILE A 39 -2.12 -20.36 -15.77
N ASP A 40 -1.10 -21.05 -16.26
CA ASP A 40 -0.77 -22.42 -15.85
C ASP A 40 -0.22 -22.46 -14.41
N GLU A 41 0.64 -21.51 -14.03
CA GLU A 41 1.26 -21.42 -12.71
C GLU A 41 0.35 -20.78 -11.64
N ALA A 42 -0.67 -20.02 -12.04
CA ALA A 42 -1.61 -19.42 -11.10
C ALA A 42 -2.26 -20.49 -10.22
N ARG A 43 -2.26 -20.29 -8.89
CA ARG A 43 -2.92 -21.24 -7.99
C ARG A 43 -4.44 -21.17 -8.11
N THR A 44 -4.95 -19.94 -8.08
CA THR A 44 -6.38 -19.62 -8.17
C THR A 44 -6.49 -18.32 -8.95
N ILE A 45 -7.37 -18.29 -9.96
CA ILE A 45 -7.69 -17.08 -10.70
C ILE A 45 -9.01 -16.55 -10.17
N VAL A 46 -9.04 -15.28 -9.76
CA VAL A 46 -10.27 -14.61 -9.34
C VAL A 46 -10.57 -13.45 -10.26
N ALA A 47 -11.85 -13.11 -10.38
CA ALA A 47 -12.32 -11.95 -11.09
C ALA A 47 -13.02 -10.95 -10.18
N GLN A 48 -12.72 -9.68 -10.38
CA GLN A 48 -13.38 -8.59 -9.67
C GLN A 48 -14.76 -8.30 -10.28
N MET A 49 -15.82 -8.52 -9.50
CA MET A 49 -17.20 -8.22 -9.91
C MET A 49 -17.57 -6.73 -9.74
N GLY A 50 -18.47 -6.25 -10.61
CA GLY A 50 -19.17 -4.98 -10.48
C GLY A 50 -20.46 -5.08 -9.68
N ILE A 51 -21.31 -4.06 -9.77
CA ILE A 51 -22.59 -3.98 -9.04
C ILE A 51 -23.61 -5.03 -9.50
N GLU A 52 -23.49 -5.51 -10.74
CA GLU A 52 -24.52 -6.33 -11.38
C GLU A 52 -24.71 -7.68 -10.68
N ALA A 53 -23.61 -8.30 -10.22
CA ALA A 53 -23.67 -9.54 -9.47
C ALA A 53 -24.34 -9.35 -8.10
N TRP A 54 -24.11 -8.21 -7.45
CA TRP A 54 -24.73 -7.85 -6.18
C TRP A 54 -26.23 -7.55 -6.33
N ILE A 55 -26.62 -6.78 -7.34
CA ILE A 55 -28.03 -6.49 -7.65
C ILE A 55 -28.76 -7.80 -7.94
N LYS A 56 -28.20 -8.66 -8.81
CA LYS A 56 -28.77 -9.98 -9.11
C LYS A 56 -28.97 -10.81 -7.84
N ALA A 57 -27.99 -10.85 -6.95
CA ALA A 57 -28.10 -11.57 -5.68
C ALA A 57 -29.21 -11.03 -4.77
N MET A 58 -29.38 -9.71 -4.70
CA MET A 58 -30.43 -9.07 -3.91
C MET A 58 -31.83 -9.27 -4.52
N ASP A 59 -31.94 -9.25 -5.85
CA ASP A 59 -33.20 -9.48 -6.57
C ASP A 59 -33.66 -10.95 -6.50
N GLU A 60 -32.72 -11.90 -6.64
CA GLU A 60 -33.03 -13.35 -6.54
C GLU A 60 -33.30 -13.80 -5.10
N HIS A 61 -32.79 -13.08 -4.11
CA HIS A 61 -32.90 -13.43 -2.68
C HIS A 61 -33.21 -12.22 -1.78
N PRO A 62 -34.35 -11.54 -1.94
CA PRO A 62 -34.65 -10.28 -1.22
C PRO A 62 -34.79 -10.44 0.31
N ASP A 63 -34.90 -11.67 0.80
CA ASP A 63 -34.96 -12.10 2.20
C ASP A 63 -33.56 -12.46 2.77
N PHE A 64 -32.48 -12.02 2.15
CA PHE A 64 -31.11 -12.25 2.65
C PHE A 64 -30.89 -11.56 4.01
N ASP A 65 -30.12 -12.21 4.89
CA ASP A 65 -29.59 -11.55 6.11
C ASP A 65 -28.17 -11.00 5.85
N ILE A 66 -27.35 -11.75 5.11
CA ILE A 66 -25.95 -11.40 4.80
C ILE A 66 -25.66 -11.80 3.35
N ILE A 67 -24.92 -10.95 2.63
CA ILE A 67 -24.30 -11.32 1.35
C ILE A 67 -22.78 -11.28 1.53
N VAL A 68 -22.11 -12.37 1.15
CA VAL A 68 -20.65 -12.49 1.11
C VAL A 68 -20.23 -12.55 -0.35
N GLY A 69 -19.74 -11.44 -0.88
CA GLY A 69 -19.11 -11.42 -2.19
C GLY A 69 -17.67 -11.91 -2.11
N GLY A 70 -17.24 -12.65 -3.13
CA GLY A 70 -15.85 -12.99 -3.38
C GLY A 70 -15.03 -11.74 -3.75
N ARG A 71 -14.21 -11.82 -4.80
CA ARG A 71 -13.45 -10.66 -5.25
C ARG A 71 -14.40 -9.61 -5.86
N SER A 72 -14.62 -8.52 -5.13
CA SER A 72 -15.50 -7.42 -5.54
C SER A 72 -14.72 -6.14 -5.78
N TYR A 73 -15.23 -5.28 -6.65
CA TYR A 73 -14.81 -3.89 -6.68
C TYR A 73 -15.31 -3.22 -5.41
N ASP A 74 -14.42 -2.56 -4.66
CA ASP A 74 -14.71 -2.15 -3.28
C ASP A 74 -15.93 -1.21 -3.15
N PRO A 75 -16.20 -0.29 -4.09
CA PRO A 75 -17.44 0.50 -4.07
C PRO A 75 -18.71 -0.26 -4.43
N ALA A 76 -18.60 -1.42 -5.09
CA ALA A 76 -19.74 -2.11 -5.70
C ALA A 76 -20.81 -2.57 -4.69
N PRO A 77 -20.50 -3.14 -3.52
CA PRO A 77 -21.51 -3.55 -2.55
C PRO A 77 -22.37 -2.36 -2.09
N PHE A 78 -21.73 -1.22 -1.83
CA PHE A 78 -22.42 0.01 -1.42
C PHE A 78 -23.30 0.56 -2.54
N ALA A 79 -22.73 0.68 -3.74
CA ALA A 79 -23.45 1.22 -4.89
C ALA A 79 -24.63 0.33 -5.30
N ALA A 80 -24.45 -1.00 -5.31
CA ALA A 80 -25.49 -1.96 -5.60
C ALA A 80 -26.65 -1.86 -4.60
N PHE A 81 -26.34 -1.72 -3.31
CA PHE A 81 -27.37 -1.60 -2.27
C PHE A 81 -28.23 -0.33 -2.47
N CYS A 82 -27.60 0.79 -2.83
CA CYS A 82 -28.31 2.04 -3.14
C CYS A 82 -29.24 1.88 -4.35
N VAL A 83 -28.75 1.27 -5.43
CA VAL A 83 -29.57 0.97 -6.62
C VAL A 83 -30.76 0.09 -6.27
N TRP A 84 -30.53 -0.99 -5.52
CA TRP A 84 -31.58 -1.91 -5.08
C TRP A 84 -32.64 -1.23 -4.18
N LYS A 85 -32.26 -0.21 -3.42
CA LYS A 85 -33.17 0.63 -2.61
C LYS A 85 -33.84 1.76 -3.38
N GLY A 86 -33.65 1.87 -4.70
CA GLY A 86 -34.33 2.85 -5.54
C GLY A 86 -33.56 4.16 -5.74
N PHE A 87 -32.25 4.19 -5.50
CA PHE A 87 -31.36 5.32 -5.81
C PHE A 87 -30.52 4.99 -7.06
N PRO A 88 -30.95 5.35 -8.27
CA PRO A 88 -30.34 4.84 -9.51
C PRO A 88 -29.09 5.59 -9.97
N ASP A 89 -28.72 6.72 -9.35
CA ASP A 89 -27.57 7.51 -9.78
C ASP A 89 -26.25 6.81 -9.44
N LEU A 90 -25.66 6.18 -10.45
CA LEU A 90 -24.39 5.46 -10.31
C LEU A 90 -23.21 6.38 -9.99
N GLY A 91 -23.22 7.64 -10.42
CA GLY A 91 -22.13 8.58 -10.11
C GLY A 91 -22.06 8.87 -8.62
N ILE A 92 -23.20 9.19 -8.03
CA ILE A 92 -23.36 9.40 -6.59
C ILE A 92 -23.05 8.12 -5.82
N ASN A 93 -23.62 6.99 -6.23
CA ASN A 93 -23.47 5.72 -5.54
C ASN A 93 -22.03 5.19 -5.55
N TYR A 94 -21.33 5.26 -6.69
CA TYR A 94 -19.94 4.83 -6.78
C TYR A 94 -19.00 5.77 -6.03
N HIS A 95 -19.24 7.09 -6.06
CA HIS A 95 -18.40 8.02 -5.30
C HIS A 95 -18.59 7.82 -3.78
N MET A 96 -19.82 7.67 -3.31
CA MET A 96 -20.12 7.30 -1.94
C MET A 96 -19.42 5.99 -1.56
N GLY A 97 -19.55 4.94 -2.39
CA GLY A 97 -18.90 3.66 -2.16
C GLY A 97 -17.37 3.77 -2.08
N LYS A 98 -16.75 4.58 -2.94
CA LYS A 98 -15.30 4.84 -2.92
C LYS A 98 -14.84 5.46 -1.60
N ILE A 99 -15.63 6.34 -0.99
CA ILE A 99 -15.31 6.87 0.34
C ILE A 99 -15.53 5.78 1.38
N MET A 100 -16.68 5.12 1.35
CA MET A 100 -17.11 4.15 2.36
C MET A 100 -16.21 2.91 2.48
N GLU A 101 -15.51 2.49 1.41
CA GLU A 101 -14.55 1.37 1.46
C GLU A 101 -13.45 1.55 2.53
N CYS A 102 -13.10 2.80 2.83
CA CYS A 102 -12.12 3.19 3.84
C CYS A 102 -12.60 4.43 4.62
N GLY A 103 -13.90 4.52 4.88
CA GLY A 103 -14.58 5.78 5.23
C GLY A 103 -14.00 6.52 6.44
N GLY A 104 -13.49 5.81 7.46
CA GLY A 104 -12.85 6.43 8.62
C GLY A 104 -11.67 7.36 8.30
N LEU A 105 -11.02 7.19 7.13
CA LEU A 105 -9.88 7.99 6.69
C LEU A 105 -10.25 9.43 6.25
N CYS A 106 -11.51 9.69 5.90
CA CYS A 106 -11.94 11.03 5.48
C CYS A 106 -12.32 11.95 6.65
N ALA A 107 -12.04 11.55 7.90
CA ALA A 107 -12.35 12.32 9.09
C ALA A 107 -11.07 12.74 9.83
N SER A 108 -11.11 13.90 10.50
CA SER A 108 -10.02 14.44 11.30
C SER A 108 -10.49 14.80 12.72
N PRO A 109 -9.90 14.22 13.79
CA PRO A 109 -9.02 13.06 13.79
C PRO A 109 -9.69 11.84 13.12
N LYS A 110 -8.88 10.86 12.68
CA LYS A 110 -9.37 9.63 12.02
C LYS A 110 -10.47 8.97 12.86
N SER A 111 -11.64 8.78 12.27
CA SER A 111 -12.73 8.04 12.90
C SER A 111 -12.59 6.55 12.61
N ARG A 112 -13.16 5.69 13.48
CA ARG A 112 -13.25 4.26 13.18
C ARG A 112 -14.28 3.98 12.09
N GLU A 113 -15.33 4.77 12.05
CA GLU A 113 -16.52 4.55 11.25
C GLU A 113 -17.11 5.89 10.80
N VAL A 114 -17.75 5.90 9.63
CA VAL A 114 -18.50 7.04 9.12
C VAL A 114 -19.86 6.53 8.64
N LEU A 115 -20.85 7.42 8.61
CA LEU A 115 -22.18 7.19 8.07
C LEU A 115 -22.31 7.92 6.74
N ALA A 116 -22.80 7.24 5.71
CA ALA A 116 -23.24 7.85 4.47
C ALA A 116 -24.77 7.93 4.42
N THR A 117 -25.32 9.12 4.21
CA THR A 117 -26.75 9.34 3.95
C THR A 117 -26.95 9.68 2.48
N VAL A 118 -27.48 8.74 1.70
CA VAL A 118 -27.66 8.89 0.25
C VAL A 118 -28.97 9.62 -0.08
N ARG A 119 -28.91 10.49 -1.09
CA ARG A 119 -30.03 11.25 -1.68
C ARG A 119 -30.10 10.96 -3.18
N HIS A 120 -31.07 11.54 -3.87
CA HIS A 120 -31.22 11.29 -5.30
C HIS A 120 -30.07 11.84 -6.15
N ASP A 121 -29.48 12.97 -5.74
CA ASP A 121 -28.46 13.73 -6.48
C ASP A 121 -27.20 14.02 -5.65
N SER A 122 -27.15 13.50 -4.41
CA SER A 122 -26.07 13.78 -3.46
C SER A 122 -25.91 12.66 -2.43
N PHE A 123 -24.85 12.73 -1.64
CA PHE A 123 -24.75 12.01 -0.37
C PHE A 123 -24.06 12.86 0.68
N ASP A 124 -24.40 12.62 1.95
CA ASP A 124 -23.77 13.26 3.10
C ASP A 124 -22.88 12.26 3.82
N ILE A 125 -21.64 12.64 4.16
CA ILE A 125 -20.72 11.83 4.98
C ILE A 125 -20.58 12.47 6.35
N THR A 126 -20.78 11.67 7.39
CA THR A 126 -20.70 12.10 8.79
C THR A 126 -19.84 11.12 9.61
N PRO A 127 -18.82 11.58 10.35
CA PRO A 127 -18.06 10.70 11.23
C PRO A 127 -18.86 10.30 12.47
N LEU A 128 -18.75 9.02 12.86
CA LEU A 128 -19.46 8.51 14.04
C LEU A 128 -18.78 8.85 15.37
N ASP A 129 -17.45 9.10 15.37
CA ASP A 129 -16.77 9.63 16.54
C ASP A 129 -17.15 11.11 16.75
N PRO A 130 -17.80 11.48 17.87
CA PRO A 130 -18.21 12.86 18.14
C PRO A 130 -17.09 13.91 18.12
N LYS A 131 -15.82 13.49 18.27
CA LYS A 131 -14.65 14.37 18.26
C LYS A 131 -14.04 14.58 16.88
N SER A 132 -14.51 13.81 15.89
CA SER A 132 -14.03 13.88 14.51
C SER A 132 -14.94 14.78 13.67
N VAL A 133 -14.34 15.42 12.67
CA VAL A 133 -15.02 16.23 11.66
C VAL A 133 -14.63 15.77 10.26
N CYS A 134 -15.56 15.80 9.32
CA CYS A 134 -15.27 15.75 7.89
C CYS A 134 -15.26 17.19 7.36
N THR A 135 -14.21 17.55 6.63
CA THR A 135 -14.08 18.82 5.88
C THR A 135 -14.11 18.56 4.39
N SER A 136 -14.44 19.58 3.59
CA SER A 136 -14.47 19.44 2.12
C SER A 136 -13.17 18.87 1.57
N VAL A 137 -12.03 19.36 2.08
CA VAL A 137 -10.69 18.90 1.68
C VAL A 137 -10.46 17.44 2.09
N SER A 138 -10.82 17.04 3.31
CA SER A 138 -10.58 15.67 3.81
C SER A 138 -11.40 14.61 3.06
N VAL A 139 -12.63 14.94 2.66
CA VAL A 139 -13.50 14.06 1.88
C VAL A 139 -13.00 13.97 0.44
N ALA A 140 -12.66 15.11 -0.18
CA ALA A 140 -12.06 15.15 -1.51
C ALA A 140 -10.72 14.42 -1.58
N ALA A 141 -9.91 14.46 -0.52
CA ALA A 141 -8.60 13.81 -0.45
C ALA A 141 -8.67 12.27 -0.43
N HIS A 142 -9.83 11.69 -0.14
CA HIS A 142 -10.01 10.24 -0.14
C HIS A 142 -9.89 9.65 -1.55
N THR A 143 -10.24 10.41 -2.58
CA THR A 143 -10.14 9.97 -3.99
C THR A 143 -8.69 9.78 -4.44
N LEU A 144 -7.72 10.40 -3.75
CA LEU A 144 -6.28 10.18 -3.97
C LEU A 144 -5.82 8.80 -3.47
N TYR A 145 -6.46 8.26 -2.43
CA TYR A 145 -5.98 7.08 -1.69
C TYR A 145 -6.05 5.80 -2.54
N GLU A 146 -4.87 5.20 -2.75
CA GLU A 146 -4.67 3.94 -3.48
C GLU A 146 -5.23 3.95 -4.92
N LYS A 147 -5.22 5.12 -5.55
CA LYS A 147 -5.60 5.29 -6.96
C LYS A 147 -4.46 5.87 -7.77
N THR A 148 -4.40 5.52 -9.05
CA THR A 148 -3.45 6.10 -10.03
C THR A 148 -3.76 7.58 -10.27
N ARG A 149 -5.04 7.93 -10.29
CA ARG A 149 -5.52 9.29 -10.45
C ARG A 149 -6.69 9.57 -9.50
N PRO A 150 -6.92 10.81 -9.05
CA PRO A 150 -8.01 11.16 -8.15
C PRO A 150 -9.29 11.64 -8.86
N ASP A 151 -9.20 11.92 -10.16
CA ASP A 151 -10.23 12.57 -10.98
C ASP A 151 -11.03 11.56 -11.83
N VAL A 152 -10.40 10.46 -12.24
CA VAL A 152 -10.98 9.43 -13.11
C VAL A 152 -10.68 8.05 -12.53
N LEU A 153 -11.71 7.37 -12.02
CA LEU A 153 -11.58 6.04 -11.41
C LEU A 153 -12.24 4.97 -12.30
N VAL A 154 -11.43 4.17 -12.96
CA VAL A 154 -11.90 3.07 -13.82
C VAL A 154 -12.27 1.87 -12.95
N GLY A 155 -13.42 1.24 -13.23
CA GLY A 155 -13.87 0.01 -12.57
C GLY A 155 -14.70 -0.87 -13.51
N PRO A 156 -15.23 -2.01 -13.01
CA PRO A 156 -16.14 -2.84 -13.77
C PRO A 156 -17.37 -2.04 -14.25
N GLY A 157 -17.72 -2.19 -15.53
CA GLY A 157 -18.89 -1.56 -16.13
C GLY A 157 -18.76 -0.08 -16.51
N GLY A 158 -17.67 0.61 -16.14
CA GLY A 158 -17.49 2.00 -16.52
C GLY A 158 -16.45 2.76 -15.72
N THR A 159 -16.51 4.07 -15.85
CA THR A 159 -15.55 5.00 -15.26
C THR A 159 -16.30 6.01 -14.41
N LEU A 160 -15.86 6.19 -13.17
CA LEU A 160 -16.31 7.28 -12.30
C LEU A 160 -15.49 8.54 -12.60
N ASP A 161 -16.15 9.56 -13.14
CA ASP A 161 -15.61 10.89 -13.42
C ASP A 161 -15.98 11.84 -12.27
N LEU A 162 -14.96 12.44 -11.66
CA LEU A 162 -15.09 13.30 -10.49
C LEU A 162 -14.82 14.78 -10.78
N HIS A 163 -14.56 15.18 -12.02
CA HIS A 163 -14.20 16.57 -12.36
C HIS A 163 -15.28 17.59 -11.98
N SER A 164 -16.56 17.19 -12.04
CA SER A 164 -17.70 18.06 -11.71
C SER A 164 -18.13 17.96 -10.24
N THR A 165 -17.35 17.29 -9.40
CA THR A 165 -17.74 17.03 -8.01
C THR A 165 -17.55 18.26 -7.13
N THR A 166 -18.53 18.56 -6.28
CA THR A 166 -18.43 19.59 -5.23
C THR A 166 -18.55 18.98 -3.84
N TYR A 167 -17.98 19.66 -2.84
CA TYR A 167 -17.91 19.25 -1.45
C TYR A 167 -18.33 20.43 -0.57
N GLU A 168 -19.49 20.34 0.08
CA GLU A 168 -20.08 21.39 0.90
C GLU A 168 -20.12 20.96 2.36
N GLU A 169 -19.46 21.71 3.25
CA GLU A 169 -19.55 21.48 4.69
C GLU A 169 -20.94 21.91 5.20
N LEU A 170 -21.59 21.03 5.96
CA LEU A 170 -22.94 21.26 6.46
C LEU A 170 -22.94 22.05 7.77
N GLU A 171 -24.09 22.64 8.10
CA GLU A 171 -24.29 23.50 9.28
C GLU A 171 -23.97 22.83 10.63
N ASP A 172 -23.95 21.50 10.67
CA ASP A 172 -23.57 20.74 11.88
C ASP A 172 -22.07 20.82 12.20
N GLY A 173 -21.27 21.39 11.30
CA GLY A 173 -19.83 21.59 11.44
C GLY A 173 -19.00 20.30 11.40
N ARG A 174 -19.60 19.17 10.99
CA ARG A 174 -18.94 17.85 11.04
C ARG A 174 -19.23 16.98 9.82
N SER A 175 -20.24 17.30 9.04
CA SER A 175 -20.68 16.55 7.86
C SER A 175 -20.36 17.28 6.56
N VAL A 176 -20.14 16.52 5.50
CA VAL A 176 -19.92 17.07 4.15
C VAL A 176 -20.92 16.46 3.18
N ARG A 177 -21.57 17.31 2.39
CA ARG A 177 -22.38 16.92 1.25
C ARG A 177 -21.54 16.89 -0.01
N VAL A 178 -21.72 15.83 -0.79
CA VAL A 178 -21.02 15.60 -2.06
C VAL A 178 -22.04 15.50 -3.19
N THR A 179 -21.80 16.22 -4.29
CA THR A 179 -22.66 16.22 -5.50
C THR A 179 -21.81 16.19 -6.77
N GLY A 180 -22.42 15.89 -7.92
CA GLY A 180 -21.84 16.17 -9.24
C GLY A 180 -20.91 15.11 -9.83
N ALA A 181 -20.64 14.02 -9.11
CA ALA A 181 -19.93 12.85 -9.65
C ALA A 181 -20.75 12.19 -10.78
N LYS A 182 -20.07 11.69 -11.82
CA LYS A 182 -20.71 11.07 -12.99
C LYS A 182 -20.15 9.69 -13.26
N PHE A 183 -21.01 8.70 -13.48
CA PHE A 183 -20.59 7.40 -13.96
C PHE A 183 -20.76 7.32 -15.48
N ILE A 184 -19.68 7.01 -16.18
CA ILE A 184 -19.63 6.85 -17.63
C ILE A 184 -19.59 5.34 -17.92
N PRO A 185 -20.71 4.71 -18.28
CA PRO A 185 -20.74 3.28 -18.55
C PRO A 185 -19.92 2.94 -19.81
N VAL A 186 -19.36 1.72 -19.83
CA VAL A 186 -18.76 1.15 -21.04
C VAL A 186 -19.81 1.02 -22.15
N LYS A 187 -19.40 1.14 -23.42
CA LYS A 187 -20.33 1.10 -24.55
C LYS A 187 -20.46 -0.34 -25.09
N GLY A 188 -21.66 -0.73 -25.48
CA GLY A 188 -21.90 -2.01 -26.16
C GLY A 188 -21.42 -3.23 -25.35
N ASN A 189 -20.78 -4.19 -26.03
CA ASN A 189 -20.28 -5.44 -25.43
C ASN A 189 -18.83 -5.33 -24.92
N GLU A 190 -18.42 -4.15 -24.45
CA GLU A 190 -17.06 -3.88 -23.95
C GLU A 190 -16.92 -4.11 -22.44
N TYR A 191 -17.88 -4.79 -21.80
CA TYR A 191 -17.80 -5.05 -20.37
C TYR A 191 -16.57 -5.91 -20.06
N THR A 192 -15.76 -5.45 -19.12
CA THR A 192 -14.59 -6.17 -18.65
C THR A 192 -14.68 -6.43 -17.16
N ILE A 193 -14.16 -7.59 -16.76
CA ILE A 193 -13.89 -7.94 -15.37
C ILE A 193 -12.37 -8.00 -15.17
N LYS A 194 -11.91 -7.64 -13.97
CA LYS A 194 -10.47 -7.65 -13.67
C LYS A 194 -10.06 -9.01 -13.12
N LEU A 195 -9.19 -9.70 -13.84
CA LEU A 195 -8.52 -10.92 -13.40
C LEU A 195 -7.36 -10.59 -12.48
N GLU A 196 -7.31 -11.27 -11.33
CA GLU A 196 -6.18 -11.24 -10.40
C GLU A 196 -5.77 -12.67 -10.05
N ALA A 197 -4.46 -12.92 -9.98
CA ALA A 197 -3.93 -14.18 -9.48
C ALA A 197 -2.52 -14.03 -8.94
N GLY A 198 -2.19 -14.94 -8.01
CA GLY A 198 -0.84 -15.17 -7.53
C GLY A 198 -0.32 -16.54 -7.92
N LYS A 199 0.98 -16.64 -8.13
CA LYS A 199 1.70 -17.90 -8.34
C LYS A 199 2.69 -18.17 -7.24
N LEU A 200 2.94 -19.45 -6.97
CA LEU A 200 3.99 -19.88 -6.05
C LEU A 200 5.33 -19.75 -6.76
N ASN A 201 6.24 -18.93 -6.23
CA ASN A 201 7.57 -18.75 -6.78
C ASN A 201 8.64 -19.33 -5.85
N GLY A 202 8.49 -20.60 -5.48
CA GLY A 202 9.43 -21.32 -4.61
C GLY A 202 9.28 -21.02 -3.11
N PHE A 203 10.36 -21.26 -2.38
CA PHE A 203 10.47 -21.10 -0.92
C PHE A 203 11.66 -20.21 -0.60
N PHE A 204 11.62 -19.52 0.54
CA PHE A 204 12.74 -18.69 0.95
C PHE A 204 13.11 -18.81 2.43
N SER A 205 14.37 -18.51 2.70
CA SER A 205 14.93 -18.34 4.04
C SER A 205 15.63 -17.00 4.11
N ILE A 206 15.72 -16.44 5.31
CA ILE A 206 16.39 -15.18 5.55
C ILE A 206 17.44 -15.32 6.66
N PHE A 207 18.45 -14.47 6.62
CA PHE A 207 19.21 -14.10 7.81
C PHE A 207 19.35 -12.59 7.86
N MET A 208 19.54 -12.05 9.07
CA MET A 208 19.79 -10.64 9.26
C MET A 208 20.94 -10.39 10.23
N GLY A 209 21.61 -9.25 10.06
CA GLY A 209 22.72 -8.84 10.90
C GLY A 209 23.32 -7.51 10.47
N GLY A 210 24.50 -7.16 10.98
CA GLY A 210 25.13 -5.87 10.70
C GLY A 210 26.64 -5.95 10.49
N PHE A 211 27.14 -5.04 9.65
CA PHE A 211 28.56 -4.75 9.44
C PHE A 211 28.90 -3.40 10.05
N ARG A 212 30.04 -3.33 10.75
CA ARG A 212 30.51 -2.11 11.42
C ARG A 212 31.98 -1.76 11.15
N ASP A 213 32.79 -2.70 10.67
CA ASP A 213 34.18 -2.40 10.31
C ASP A 213 34.21 -1.52 9.06
N THR A 214 34.65 -0.27 9.21
CA THR A 214 34.72 0.71 8.11
C THR A 214 35.67 0.28 6.98
N ILE A 215 36.65 -0.58 7.25
CA ILE A 215 37.52 -1.17 6.21
C ILE A 215 36.69 -2.09 5.32
N LEU A 216 35.80 -2.91 5.89
CA LEU A 216 34.89 -3.76 5.13
C LEU A 216 33.81 -2.92 4.43
N LEU A 217 33.21 -1.96 5.12
CA LEU A 217 32.14 -1.11 4.56
C LEU A 217 32.61 -0.35 3.32
N SER A 218 33.87 0.05 3.23
CA SER A 218 34.43 0.72 2.04
C SER A 218 34.55 -0.17 0.80
N GLN A 219 34.36 -1.48 0.94
CA GLN A 219 34.43 -2.49 -0.12
C GLN A 219 33.26 -3.48 -0.07
N ILE A 220 32.13 -3.07 0.52
CA ILE A 220 31.00 -3.95 0.82
C ILE A 220 30.38 -4.60 -0.43
N ASP A 221 30.28 -3.86 -1.54
CA ASP A 221 29.71 -4.38 -2.79
C ASP A 221 30.53 -5.54 -3.32
N ARG A 222 31.86 -5.35 -3.40
CA ARG A 222 32.79 -6.41 -3.79
C ARG A 222 32.70 -7.62 -2.85
N PHE A 223 32.64 -7.39 -1.55
CA PHE A 223 32.53 -8.47 -0.56
C PHE A 223 31.25 -9.30 -0.75
N LEU A 224 30.12 -8.65 -1.03
CA LEU A 224 28.83 -9.31 -1.26
C LEU A 224 28.75 -9.99 -2.64
N GLU A 225 29.46 -9.48 -3.63
CA GLU A 225 29.60 -10.14 -4.94
C GLU A 225 30.46 -11.41 -4.83
N GLU A 226 31.58 -11.35 -4.09
CA GLU A 226 32.39 -12.53 -3.78
C GLU A 226 31.61 -13.57 -2.94
N MET A 227 30.70 -13.12 -2.07
CA MET A 227 29.77 -14.00 -1.35
C MET A 227 28.86 -14.79 -2.30
N LYS A 228 28.27 -14.13 -3.31
CA LYS A 228 27.42 -14.81 -4.30
C LYS A 228 28.22 -15.90 -5.04
N ILE A 229 29.42 -15.57 -5.51
CA ILE A 229 30.33 -16.52 -6.17
C ILE A 229 30.64 -17.71 -5.25
N TYR A 230 30.91 -17.46 -3.97
CA TYR A 230 31.15 -18.52 -2.99
C TYR A 230 29.96 -19.48 -2.84
N VAL A 231 28.74 -18.94 -2.82
CA VAL A 231 27.52 -19.75 -2.72
C VAL A 231 27.29 -20.56 -3.99
N GLU A 232 27.49 -19.96 -5.16
CA GLU A 232 27.42 -20.64 -6.46
C GLU A 232 28.40 -21.82 -6.57
N GLN A 233 29.58 -21.72 -5.95
CA GLN A 233 30.54 -22.83 -5.90
C GLN A 233 30.13 -23.99 -4.97
N LYS A 234 29.19 -23.75 -4.04
CA LYS A 234 28.74 -24.73 -3.04
C LYS A 234 27.42 -25.40 -3.36
N VAL A 235 26.65 -24.81 -4.27
CA VAL A 235 25.27 -25.18 -4.55
C VAL A 235 25.13 -25.54 -6.02
N ASP A 236 24.53 -26.69 -6.32
CA ASP A 236 24.39 -27.26 -7.66
C ASP A 236 22.97 -27.20 -8.24
N PHE A 237 22.07 -26.45 -7.59
CA PHE A 237 20.69 -26.24 -8.00
C PHE A 237 20.37 -24.75 -8.21
N PRO A 238 19.33 -24.40 -8.99
CA PRO A 238 18.93 -23.01 -9.18
C PRO A 238 18.49 -22.34 -7.88
N PHE A 239 18.98 -21.12 -7.63
CA PHE A 239 18.59 -20.28 -6.51
C PHE A 239 18.65 -18.80 -6.88
N ASP A 240 18.09 -17.96 -6.02
CA ASP A 240 18.14 -16.49 -6.13
C ASP A 240 18.48 -15.88 -4.76
N ILE A 241 19.31 -14.84 -4.75
CA ILE A 241 19.71 -14.12 -3.54
C ILE A 241 19.32 -12.65 -3.69
N ASN A 242 18.47 -12.18 -2.78
CA ASN A 242 18.18 -10.78 -2.58
C ASN A 242 18.98 -10.25 -1.37
N ILE A 243 19.69 -9.15 -1.57
CA ILE A 243 20.50 -8.47 -0.57
C ILE A 243 19.90 -7.09 -0.32
N GLN A 244 19.51 -6.82 0.92
CA GLN A 244 19.02 -5.50 1.32
C GLN A 244 19.93 -4.91 2.39
N LEU A 245 20.50 -3.73 2.12
CA LEU A 245 21.37 -3.00 3.03
C LEU A 245 20.65 -1.79 3.65
N PHE A 246 20.13 -1.99 4.86
CA PHE A 246 19.57 -0.92 5.67
C PHE A 246 20.67 0.07 6.07
N GLY A 247 20.39 1.36 5.90
CA GLY A 247 21.38 2.44 6.04
C GLY A 247 21.98 2.90 4.70
N ARG A 248 21.66 2.20 3.59
CA ARG A 248 22.04 2.61 2.23
C ARG A 248 20.83 2.71 1.30
N ASP A 249 20.24 1.58 0.91
CA ASP A 249 19.29 1.49 -0.21
C ASP A 249 18.22 0.38 -0.04
N ALA A 250 18.11 -0.28 1.11
CA ALA A 250 17.19 -1.41 1.32
C ALA A 250 15.70 -1.15 1.00
N VAL A 251 15.25 0.11 1.12
CA VAL A 251 13.83 0.50 0.96
C VAL A 251 13.51 0.95 -0.46
N MET A 252 14.29 1.87 -1.00
CA MET A 252 14.04 2.48 -2.32
C MET A 252 14.79 1.76 -3.44
N GLY A 253 15.80 0.95 -3.12
CA GLY A 253 16.60 0.22 -4.10
C GLY A 253 17.16 1.17 -5.16
N ALA A 254 16.89 0.88 -6.43
CA ALA A 254 17.29 1.72 -7.56
C ALA A 254 16.69 3.14 -7.54
N LEU A 255 15.62 3.37 -6.78
CA LEU A 255 15.01 4.70 -6.63
C LEU A 255 15.74 5.56 -5.59
N GLU A 256 16.70 5.02 -4.82
CA GLU A 256 17.43 5.77 -3.79
C GLU A 256 18.36 6.82 -4.43
N PRO A 257 18.10 8.13 -4.26
CA PRO A 257 18.94 9.18 -4.86
C PRO A 257 20.36 9.22 -4.29
N ASN A 258 20.58 8.72 -3.07
CA ASN A 258 21.88 8.79 -2.39
C ASN A 258 22.56 7.42 -2.26
N ALA A 259 22.26 6.44 -3.12
CA ALA A 259 22.76 5.07 -2.99
C ALA A 259 24.29 4.98 -3.04
N SER A 260 24.96 5.94 -3.69
CA SER A 260 26.42 6.04 -3.78
C SER A 260 27.07 6.78 -2.60
N GLN A 261 26.30 7.16 -1.58
CA GLN A 261 26.85 7.81 -0.39
C GLN A 261 27.84 6.86 0.30
N THR A 262 28.98 7.40 0.71
CA THR A 262 30.02 6.64 1.44
C THR A 262 30.09 7.11 2.89
N GLY A 263 30.85 6.39 3.72
CA GLY A 263 31.06 6.77 5.12
C GLY A 263 29.97 6.27 6.08
N HIS A 264 29.25 5.20 5.72
CA HIS A 264 28.36 4.51 6.64
C HIS A 264 29.14 4.05 7.88
N HIS A 265 28.63 4.36 9.07
CA HIS A 265 29.19 3.86 10.33
C HIS A 265 28.76 2.42 10.63
N GLU A 266 27.63 2.00 10.06
CA GLU A 266 27.02 0.69 10.26
C GLU A 266 26.06 0.42 9.10
N LEU A 267 26.04 -0.81 8.59
CA LEU A 267 25.04 -1.27 7.61
C LEU A 267 24.35 -2.52 8.13
N GLY A 268 23.02 -2.53 8.09
CA GLY A 268 22.21 -3.71 8.40
C GLY A 268 21.96 -4.53 7.14
N LEU A 269 22.34 -5.80 7.13
CA LEU A 269 22.04 -6.73 6.04
C LEU A 269 20.81 -7.56 6.39
N LEU A 270 19.82 -7.54 5.50
CA LEU A 270 18.81 -8.60 5.37
C LEU A 270 19.10 -9.34 4.07
N LEU A 271 19.54 -10.59 4.17
CA LEU A 271 19.70 -11.47 3.01
C LEU A 271 18.53 -12.43 2.95
N ARG A 272 17.95 -12.54 1.76
CA ARG A 272 16.91 -13.52 1.44
C ARG A 272 17.48 -14.46 0.39
N ALA A 273 17.33 -15.77 0.61
CA ALA A 273 17.70 -16.80 -0.34
C ALA A 273 16.46 -17.59 -0.73
N ARG A 274 16.23 -17.78 -2.03
CA ARG A 274 15.08 -18.47 -2.60
C ARG A 274 15.52 -19.65 -3.46
N ALA A 275 14.78 -20.75 -3.36
CA ALA A 275 14.98 -21.95 -4.17
C ALA A 275 13.67 -22.72 -4.36
N ALA A 276 13.71 -23.84 -5.09
CA ALA A 276 12.53 -24.66 -5.36
C ALA A 276 11.94 -25.34 -4.10
N THR A 277 12.75 -25.57 -3.07
CA THR A 277 12.31 -26.17 -1.79
C THR A 277 12.84 -25.37 -0.59
N GLN A 278 12.18 -25.51 0.56
CA GLN A 278 12.57 -24.82 1.80
C GLN A 278 13.99 -25.22 2.26
N ASP A 279 14.35 -26.49 2.11
CA ASP A 279 15.66 -27.00 2.52
C ASP A 279 16.77 -26.42 1.64
N GLN A 280 16.56 -26.38 0.32
CA GLN A 280 17.47 -25.74 -0.63
C GLN A 280 17.65 -24.25 -0.32
N ALA A 281 16.55 -23.52 -0.07
CA ALA A 281 16.62 -22.10 0.25
C ALA A 281 17.37 -21.85 1.57
N THR A 282 17.16 -22.72 2.56
CA THR A 282 17.88 -22.68 3.84
C THR A 282 19.37 -23.00 3.66
N HIS A 283 19.72 -23.93 2.78
CA HIS A 283 21.11 -24.26 2.49
C HIS A 283 21.89 -23.10 1.85
N VAL A 284 21.26 -22.41 0.89
CA VAL A 284 21.81 -21.19 0.26
C VAL A 284 21.98 -20.09 1.32
N CYS A 285 20.95 -19.86 2.15
CA CYS A 285 20.96 -18.90 3.26
C CYS A 285 22.12 -19.16 4.24
N GLN A 286 22.29 -20.42 4.66
CA GLN A 286 23.37 -20.83 5.57
C GLN A 286 24.75 -20.62 4.94
N SER A 287 24.92 -20.95 3.66
CA SER A 287 26.19 -20.78 2.95
C SER A 287 26.58 -19.31 2.85
N ALA A 288 25.64 -18.45 2.48
CA ALA A 288 25.82 -17.01 2.42
C ALA A 288 26.18 -16.43 3.80
N ARG A 289 25.48 -16.84 4.86
CA ARG A 289 25.75 -16.40 6.24
C ARG A 289 27.16 -16.78 6.69
N VAL A 290 27.59 -18.01 6.44
CA VAL A 290 28.93 -18.50 6.79
C VAL A 290 30.00 -17.63 6.13
N TYR A 291 29.80 -17.24 4.86
CA TYR A 291 30.70 -16.30 4.19
C TYR A 291 30.72 -14.94 4.90
N CYS A 292 29.56 -14.33 5.14
CA CYS A 292 29.48 -13.03 5.82
C CYS A 292 30.18 -13.03 7.20
N MET A 293 30.14 -14.16 7.91
CA MET A 293 30.79 -14.29 9.22
C MET A 293 32.32 -14.41 9.14
N HIS A 294 32.85 -15.16 8.18
CA HIS A 294 34.23 -15.67 8.24
C HIS A 294 35.12 -15.26 7.08
N ALA A 295 34.56 -14.77 5.96
CA ALA A 295 35.34 -14.45 4.79
C ALA A 295 36.35 -13.33 5.08
N PRO A 296 37.61 -13.47 4.62
CA PRO A 296 38.60 -12.42 4.75
C PRO A 296 38.31 -11.28 3.77
N TYR A 297 38.81 -10.09 4.07
CA TYR A 297 38.81 -8.96 3.13
C TYR A 297 40.14 -8.20 3.19
N PRO A 298 40.54 -7.53 2.08
CA PRO A 298 41.71 -6.67 2.05
C PRO A 298 41.76 -5.68 3.21
N GLY A 299 42.86 -5.71 3.96
CA GLY A 299 43.10 -4.80 5.09
C GLY A 299 42.48 -5.22 6.43
N GLN A 300 41.80 -6.37 6.51
CA GLN A 300 41.18 -6.89 7.73
C GLN A 300 42.15 -6.89 8.93
N LYS A 301 41.66 -6.39 10.08
CA LYS A 301 42.38 -6.39 11.37
C LYS A 301 41.70 -7.27 12.42
N ALA A 302 40.36 -7.33 12.41
CA ALA A 302 39.60 -8.19 13.30
C ALA A 302 39.69 -9.66 12.87
N SER A 303 40.05 -10.56 13.79
CA SER A 303 40.20 -12.00 13.52
C SER A 303 39.03 -12.86 14.01
N ALA A 304 38.08 -12.29 14.77
CA ALA A 304 37.00 -13.01 15.43
C ALA A 304 35.66 -13.01 14.66
N GLY A 305 35.67 -12.61 13.37
CA GLY A 305 34.49 -12.52 12.51
C GLY A 305 33.99 -11.08 12.31
N ASN A 306 33.19 -10.88 11.27
CA ASN A 306 32.90 -9.54 10.71
C ASN A 306 31.42 -9.16 10.73
N PHE A 307 30.54 -10.06 11.16
CA PHE A 307 29.09 -9.92 11.04
C PHE A 307 28.41 -10.09 12.40
N ALA A 308 27.70 -9.05 12.84
CA ALA A 308 26.92 -9.07 14.07
C ALA A 308 25.53 -9.68 13.81
N MET A 309 25.12 -10.68 14.58
CA MET A 309 23.84 -11.37 14.39
C MET A 309 22.96 -11.22 15.64
N PRO A 310 21.77 -10.61 15.54
CA PRO A 310 20.92 -10.30 16.69
C PRO A 310 19.98 -11.44 17.11
N CYS A 311 19.91 -12.54 16.35
CA CYS A 311 18.92 -13.61 16.54
C CYS A 311 19.56 -15.00 16.70
N ALA A 312 18.84 -15.91 17.36
CA ALA A 312 19.13 -17.35 17.35
C ALA A 312 17.77 -18.09 17.29
N PRO A 313 17.51 -18.95 16.28
CA PRO A 313 18.40 -19.36 15.20
C PRO A 313 18.79 -18.21 14.26
N LEU A 314 19.96 -18.34 13.62
CA LEU A 314 20.55 -17.30 12.77
C LEU A 314 19.92 -17.27 11.37
N ASP A 315 19.45 -18.43 10.90
CA ASP A 315 18.75 -18.60 9.62
C ASP A 315 17.28 -18.90 9.92
N ILE A 316 16.37 -18.19 9.26
CA ILE A 316 14.93 -18.24 9.54
C ILE A 316 14.21 -18.71 8.26
N PRO A 317 13.62 -19.92 8.26
CA PRO A 317 12.81 -20.38 7.13
C PRO A 317 11.48 -19.62 7.11
N MET A 318 11.16 -19.02 5.96
CA MET A 318 9.97 -18.18 5.80
C MET A 318 8.80 -18.90 5.11
N GLY A 319 9.07 -20.05 4.48
CA GLY A 319 8.05 -20.81 3.77
C GLY A 319 7.91 -20.40 2.29
N PRO A 320 6.77 -20.75 1.68
CA PRO A 320 6.49 -20.44 0.28
C PRO A 320 6.43 -18.92 0.05
N VAL A 321 6.98 -18.45 -1.08
CA VAL A 321 6.81 -17.06 -1.54
C VAL A 321 5.85 -17.03 -2.72
N SER A 322 4.90 -16.09 -2.69
CA SER A 322 3.96 -15.88 -3.79
C SER A 322 4.23 -14.55 -4.46
N GLU A 323 3.92 -14.45 -5.75
CA GLU A 323 4.00 -13.21 -6.51
C GLU A 323 2.76 -13.04 -7.39
N PHE A 324 2.41 -11.78 -7.68
CA PHE A 324 1.36 -11.48 -8.65
C PHE A 324 1.80 -11.94 -10.05
N CYS A 325 0.93 -12.69 -10.72
CA CYS A 325 1.11 -13.13 -12.11
C CYS A 325 -0.02 -12.64 -13.02
N MET A 326 -1.16 -12.23 -12.47
CA MET A 326 -2.24 -11.65 -13.26
C MET A 326 -2.80 -10.38 -12.62
N TYR A 327 -2.93 -9.35 -13.44
CA TYR A 327 -3.60 -8.10 -13.15
C TYR A 327 -4.17 -7.52 -14.46
N HIS A 328 -5.12 -8.24 -15.05
CA HIS A 328 -5.57 -8.05 -16.43
C HIS A 328 -7.08 -7.80 -16.52
N LEU A 329 -7.55 -7.21 -17.62
CA LEU A 329 -8.97 -7.04 -17.93
C LEU A 329 -9.38 -8.07 -18.96
N MET A 330 -10.41 -8.86 -18.64
CA MET A 330 -11.01 -9.86 -19.53
C MET A 330 -12.38 -9.38 -20.00
N THR A 331 -12.60 -9.38 -21.32
CA THR A 331 -13.89 -9.02 -21.92
C THR A 331 -14.91 -10.14 -21.77
N VAL A 332 -16.08 -9.81 -21.25
CA VAL A 332 -17.18 -10.76 -20.98
C VAL A 332 -18.45 -10.35 -21.70
N SER A 333 -19.28 -11.34 -22.03
CA SER A 333 -20.55 -11.12 -22.73
C SER A 333 -21.64 -10.64 -21.78
N HIS A 334 -21.57 -11.08 -20.52
CA HIS A 334 -22.54 -10.73 -19.48
C HIS A 334 -21.82 -10.49 -18.15
N PRO A 335 -22.13 -9.40 -17.41
CA PRO A 335 -21.39 -9.02 -16.21
C PRO A 335 -21.52 -10.03 -15.07
N CYS A 336 -22.59 -10.83 -15.03
CA CYS A 336 -22.79 -11.89 -14.03
C CYS A 336 -22.35 -13.29 -14.47
N GLU A 337 -21.74 -13.44 -15.66
CA GLU A 337 -21.45 -14.76 -16.29
C GLU A 337 -20.58 -15.66 -15.39
N HIS A 338 -19.56 -15.09 -14.76
CA HIS A 338 -18.56 -15.84 -13.97
C HIS A 338 -18.75 -15.69 -12.45
N PHE A 339 -19.93 -15.24 -12.00
CA PHE A 339 -20.20 -14.97 -10.59
C PHE A 339 -21.40 -15.79 -10.10
N PRO A 340 -21.23 -17.10 -9.87
CA PRO A 340 -22.33 -17.94 -9.42
C PRO A 340 -22.78 -17.54 -8.01
N ILE A 341 -24.10 -17.49 -7.83
CA ILE A 341 -24.77 -17.10 -6.60
C ILE A 341 -25.28 -18.35 -5.90
N LEU A 342 -24.93 -18.51 -4.62
CA LEU A 342 -25.33 -19.63 -3.79
C LEU A 342 -26.08 -19.13 -2.56
N SER A 343 -27.19 -19.78 -2.20
CA SER A 343 -27.93 -19.52 -0.97
C SER A 343 -27.66 -20.62 0.06
N VAL A 344 -27.33 -20.21 1.28
CA VAL A 344 -27.09 -21.12 2.41
C VAL A 344 -27.90 -20.65 3.61
N VAL A 345 -28.72 -21.53 4.18
CA VAL A 345 -29.36 -21.28 5.48
C VAL A 345 -28.44 -21.81 6.57
N MET A 346 -27.94 -20.91 7.40
CA MET A 346 -27.15 -21.26 8.58
C MET A 346 -28.07 -21.34 9.79
N GLU A 347 -28.07 -22.53 10.40
CA GLU A 347 -28.68 -22.79 11.71
C GLU A 347 -27.64 -22.63 12.81
N GLY A 348 -28.02 -22.00 13.91
CA GLY A 348 -27.14 -21.80 15.05
C GLY A 348 -27.87 -21.16 16.22
N SER A 349 -27.35 -21.33 17.43
CA SER A 349 -27.93 -20.81 18.69
C SER A 349 -27.92 -19.28 18.81
N ASN A 350 -27.44 -18.55 17.78
CA ASN A 350 -27.23 -17.10 17.80
C ASN A 350 -26.32 -16.62 18.95
N THR A 351 -25.48 -17.53 19.47
CA THR A 351 -24.46 -17.22 20.48
C THR A 351 -23.11 -17.24 19.81
N ALA A 352 -22.37 -16.12 19.85
CA ALA A 352 -20.96 -16.14 19.50
C ALA A 352 -20.27 -17.22 20.36
N PRO A 353 -19.43 -18.10 19.79
CA PRO A 353 -18.67 -19.04 20.60
C PRO A 353 -17.86 -18.21 21.59
N GLN A 354 -18.21 -18.30 22.88
CA GLN A 354 -17.33 -17.80 23.91
C GLN A 354 -16.02 -18.53 23.68
N ARG A 355 -14.96 -17.80 23.31
CA ARG A 355 -13.61 -18.34 23.46
C ARG A 355 -13.48 -18.63 24.93
N HIS A 356 -13.74 -19.86 25.34
CA HIS A 356 -13.23 -20.36 26.60
C HIS A 356 -11.73 -20.09 26.50
N SER A 357 -11.23 -19.15 27.29
CA SER A 357 -9.81 -19.10 27.57
C SER A 357 -9.53 -20.38 28.34
N SER A 358 -9.31 -21.47 27.62
CA SER A 358 -8.50 -22.55 28.12
C SER A 358 -7.14 -21.92 28.37
N ARG A 359 -6.95 -21.40 29.58
CA ARG A 359 -5.62 -21.23 30.17
C ARG A 359 -4.94 -22.56 29.90
N VAL A 360 -4.02 -22.57 28.95
CA VAL A 360 -3.03 -23.64 28.88
C VAL A 360 -2.29 -23.52 30.21
N GLU A 361 -2.64 -24.37 31.17
CA GLU A 361 -1.85 -24.54 32.38
C GLU A 361 -0.50 -25.11 31.95
N VAL A 362 0.44 -24.22 31.69
CA VAL A 362 1.85 -24.58 31.64
C VAL A 362 2.22 -24.96 33.07
N GLN A 363 2.19 -26.25 33.38
CA GLN A 363 2.74 -26.78 34.62
C GLN A 363 4.26 -26.59 34.59
N VAL A 364 4.73 -25.48 35.16
CA VAL A 364 6.15 -25.28 35.47
C VAL A 364 6.45 -26.01 36.79
N PRO A 365 7.44 -26.92 36.85
CA PRO A 365 7.81 -27.56 38.11
C PRO A 365 8.40 -26.52 39.08
N VAL A 366 7.73 -26.30 40.21
CA VAL A 366 8.17 -25.40 41.26
C VAL A 366 9.27 -26.08 42.08
N ASN A 367 10.52 -25.62 41.91
CA ASN A 367 11.58 -25.92 42.86
C ASN A 367 11.50 -24.90 44.02
N ARG A 368 11.03 -25.35 45.18
CA ARG A 368 10.97 -24.56 46.42
C ARG A 368 12.38 -24.36 46.97
N ARG A 369 12.76 -23.10 47.27
CA ARG A 369 13.56 -22.74 48.46
C ARG A 369 13.47 -21.22 48.75
N HIS A 370 12.96 -20.92 49.95
CA HIS A 370 13.22 -19.79 50.86
C HIS A 370 13.06 -18.32 50.36
N THR A 371 11.96 -17.64 50.73
CA THR A 371 11.74 -16.77 51.94
C THR A 371 12.60 -15.49 51.99
N GLN A 372 11.97 -14.32 51.81
CA GLN A 372 11.59 -13.39 52.91
C GLN A 372 10.89 -12.14 52.35
N ALA A 373 10.10 -11.52 53.23
CA ALA A 373 9.11 -10.48 52.99
C ALA A 373 9.69 -9.06 52.86
N SER A 374 8.99 -8.16 52.16
CA SER A 374 8.45 -6.92 52.79
C SER A 374 7.61 -6.06 51.85
N SER A 375 6.52 -5.55 52.44
CA SER A 375 5.87 -4.22 52.31
C SER A 375 5.23 -3.76 51.01
N ASN A 376 3.92 -3.46 51.16
CA ASN A 376 3.03 -2.65 50.34
C ASN A 376 3.63 -1.28 49.95
N GLU A 377 3.62 -0.95 48.66
CA GLU A 377 3.41 0.42 48.19
C GLU A 377 2.53 0.44 46.93
N THR A 378 1.48 1.24 47.01
CA THR A 378 0.51 1.55 45.96
C THR A 378 1.18 2.46 44.93
N VAL A 379 1.38 1.99 43.70
CA VAL A 379 1.88 2.82 42.59
C VAL A 379 0.76 3.08 41.59
N THR A 380 0.34 4.34 41.54
CA THR A 380 -0.52 4.92 40.49
C THR A 380 0.21 4.94 39.14
N PRO A 381 -0.47 4.65 38.02
CA PRO A 381 0.17 4.76 36.71
C PRO A 381 0.28 6.23 36.29
N ARG A 382 1.52 6.73 36.18
CA ARG A 382 1.82 7.99 35.48
C ARG A 382 1.67 7.77 33.98
N VAL A 383 0.62 8.37 33.42
CA VAL A 383 0.43 8.59 31.99
C VAL A 383 1.33 9.75 31.57
N ASN A 384 2.35 9.49 30.76
CA ASN A 384 3.04 10.55 30.01
C ASN A 384 2.43 10.61 28.61
N ALA A 385 1.45 11.50 28.49
CA ALA A 385 0.97 12.03 27.22
C ALA A 385 1.70 13.34 26.94
N THR A 386 2.35 13.46 25.79
CA THR A 386 2.71 14.75 25.19
C THR A 386 2.53 14.64 23.68
N THR A 387 1.28 14.79 23.24
CA THR A 387 0.93 15.22 21.88
C THR A 387 0.58 16.70 21.97
N ASN A 388 1.52 17.58 21.64
CA ASN A 388 1.24 19.01 21.50
C ASN A 388 0.70 19.26 20.09
N GLY A 389 -0.62 19.21 19.96
CA GLY A 389 -1.37 19.92 18.91
C GLY A 389 -1.82 21.26 19.48
N GLY A 390 -1.12 22.33 19.11
CA GLY A 390 -1.50 23.71 19.42
C GLY A 390 -1.32 24.56 18.16
N ILE A 391 -2.39 25.21 17.74
CA ILE A 391 -2.42 26.18 16.64
C ILE A 391 -1.56 27.39 17.04
N PRO A 392 -0.58 27.85 16.24
CA PRO A 392 0.02 29.16 16.45
C PRO A 392 -0.91 30.23 15.89
N SER A 393 -1.31 31.17 16.75
CA SER A 393 -2.01 32.40 16.38
C SER A 393 -1.17 33.26 15.43
N GLU A 394 -1.87 34.01 14.57
CA GLU A 394 -1.30 35.06 13.73
C GLU A 394 -0.44 36.06 14.52
N ASN A 395 0.64 36.50 13.87
CA ASN A 395 1.70 37.44 14.28
C ASN A 395 2.97 36.82 14.90
N ALA A 396 3.88 36.36 14.02
CA ALA A 396 5.30 36.29 14.34
C ALA A 396 6.14 36.73 13.12
N LYS A 397 7.03 37.68 13.38
CA LYS A 397 8.04 38.23 12.46
C LYS A 397 8.93 37.12 11.88
N ALA A 398 9.45 37.37 10.68
CA ALA A 398 10.46 36.59 10.00
C ALA A 398 11.59 36.16 10.95
N ALA A 399 11.66 34.86 11.25
CA ALA A 399 12.75 34.22 11.93
C ALA A 399 12.93 32.83 11.31
N ASP A 400 14.16 32.49 10.97
CA ASP A 400 14.61 31.22 10.40
C ASP A 400 13.91 30.03 11.05
N THR A 401 12.88 29.51 10.39
CA THR A 401 12.20 28.30 10.82
C THR A 401 13.02 27.14 10.30
N VAL A 402 13.71 26.45 11.20
CA VAL A 402 14.39 25.18 10.90
C VAL A 402 13.35 24.26 10.27
N SER A 403 13.65 23.73 9.08
CA SER A 403 12.78 22.80 8.36
C SER A 403 12.31 21.65 9.27
N VAL A 404 11.12 21.12 8.99
CA VAL A 404 10.61 19.90 9.63
C VAL A 404 11.53 18.69 9.45
N LEU A 405 12.41 18.74 8.43
CA LEU A 405 13.40 17.70 8.14
C LEU A 405 14.69 17.82 8.97
N GLY A 406 14.80 18.84 9.83
CA GLY A 406 15.99 19.05 10.67
C GLY A 406 17.25 19.44 9.90
N LYS A 407 17.13 19.77 8.62
CA LYS A 407 18.23 20.22 7.74
C LYS A 407 17.84 21.48 6.96
N GLN A 408 18.81 22.23 6.46
CA GLN A 408 18.53 23.45 5.72
C GLN A 408 18.33 23.19 4.22
N PRO A 409 17.30 23.77 3.59
CA PRO A 409 17.14 23.74 2.15
C PRO A 409 18.23 24.58 1.46
N PRO A 410 18.43 24.41 0.13
CA PRO A 410 19.27 25.31 -0.65
C PRO A 410 18.87 26.78 -0.45
N THR A 411 19.83 27.70 -0.52
CA THR A 411 19.57 29.14 -0.38
C THR A 411 18.47 29.60 -1.33
N GLY A 412 17.50 30.37 -0.83
CA GLY A 412 16.36 30.84 -1.61
C GLY A 412 15.28 29.78 -1.88
N HIS A 413 15.31 28.66 -1.14
CA HIS A 413 14.30 27.59 -1.26
C HIS A 413 13.73 27.20 0.11
N LYS A 414 12.57 26.55 0.08
CA LYS A 414 12.03 25.71 1.17
C LYS A 414 11.93 24.27 0.70
N PHE A 415 11.92 23.31 1.63
CA PHE A 415 11.55 21.95 1.25
C PHE A 415 10.04 21.85 1.04
N LEU A 416 9.59 20.96 0.14
CA LEU A 416 8.17 20.69 -0.06
C LEU A 416 7.48 20.24 1.24
N ALA A 417 8.20 19.49 2.08
CA ALA A 417 7.72 19.09 3.40
C ALA A 417 7.39 20.27 4.34
N ASP A 418 8.01 21.43 4.16
CA ASP A 418 7.72 22.63 4.96
C ASP A 418 6.46 23.37 4.50
N LEU A 419 5.97 23.04 3.30
CA LEU A 419 4.78 23.67 2.68
C LEU A 419 3.56 22.74 2.69
N ALA A 420 3.77 21.43 2.79
CA ALA A 420 2.73 20.39 2.80
C ALA A 420 2.40 19.91 4.22
N ASN A 421 1.15 19.51 4.48
CA ASN A 421 0.77 18.83 5.72
C ASN A 421 0.86 17.30 5.61
N VAL A 422 0.78 16.78 4.38
CA VAL A 422 0.91 15.36 4.07
C VAL A 422 1.78 15.23 2.83
N VAL A 423 2.85 14.45 2.93
CA VAL A 423 3.59 13.91 1.79
C VAL A 423 3.62 12.41 2.01
N ARG A 424 2.99 11.64 1.14
CA ARG A 424 2.86 10.19 1.30
C ARG A 424 3.14 9.45 0.02
N SER A 425 3.62 8.22 0.16
CA SER A 425 3.68 7.25 -0.92
C SER A 425 2.80 6.06 -0.58
N LYS A 426 2.22 5.41 -1.59
CA LYS A 426 1.40 4.20 -1.43
C LYS A 426 1.32 3.43 -2.76
N ASN A 427 0.86 2.19 -2.74
CA ASN A 427 0.55 1.45 -3.96
C ASN A 427 -0.78 1.95 -4.58
N SER A 428 -0.87 2.01 -5.90
CA SER A 428 -2.12 2.19 -6.67
C SER A 428 -2.51 0.94 -7.48
N GLY A 429 -1.98 -0.20 -7.05
CA GLY A 429 -2.00 -1.48 -7.74
C GLY A 429 -0.66 -2.20 -7.52
N PRO A 430 -0.52 -3.47 -7.94
CA PRO A 430 0.72 -4.21 -7.72
C PRO A 430 1.89 -3.72 -8.58
N TYR A 431 1.63 -3.00 -9.67
CA TYR A 431 2.65 -2.51 -10.60
C TYR A 431 2.86 -0.99 -10.54
N GLU A 432 2.20 -0.29 -9.63
CA GLU A 432 2.22 1.18 -9.59
C GLU A 432 2.46 1.71 -8.17
N LEU A 433 3.25 2.78 -8.09
CA LEU A 433 3.56 3.50 -6.87
C LEU A 433 3.08 4.95 -7.04
N THR A 434 2.24 5.41 -6.11
CA THR A 434 1.68 6.74 -6.12
C THR A 434 2.22 7.60 -4.99
N PHE A 435 2.30 8.90 -5.25
CA PHE A 435 2.69 9.95 -4.32
C PHE A 435 1.61 11.01 -4.24
N ASP A 436 1.21 11.35 -3.03
CA ASP A 436 0.24 12.41 -2.78
C ASP A 436 0.88 13.48 -1.89
N VAL A 437 0.74 14.73 -2.32
CA VAL A 437 1.15 15.92 -1.57
C VAL A 437 -0.11 16.72 -1.29
N MET A 438 -0.44 16.93 -0.04
CA MET A 438 -1.60 17.73 0.38
C MET A 438 -1.12 18.97 1.10
N PHE A 439 -1.79 20.08 0.85
CA PHE A 439 -1.43 21.38 1.39
C PHE A 439 -2.44 21.81 2.47
N PRO A 440 -1.97 22.50 3.52
CA PRO A 440 -2.85 22.93 4.62
C PRO A 440 -3.83 24.03 4.20
N ASN A 441 -3.51 24.78 3.15
CA ASN A 441 -4.32 25.89 2.65
C ASN A 441 -3.99 26.21 1.18
N GLN A 442 -4.84 27.04 0.59
CA GLN A 442 -4.74 27.47 -0.81
C GLN A 442 -3.44 28.23 -1.08
N GLN A 443 -2.94 29.04 -0.14
CA GLN A 443 -1.73 29.85 -0.31
C GLN A 443 -0.48 28.98 -0.51
N SER A 444 -0.23 28.00 0.38
CA SER A 444 0.90 27.08 0.26
C SER A 444 0.80 26.24 -1.01
N ARG A 445 -0.41 25.81 -1.36
CA ARG A 445 -0.68 25.05 -2.58
C ARG A 445 -0.39 25.87 -3.85
N ASP A 446 -0.86 27.11 -3.91
CA ASP A 446 -0.65 27.98 -5.08
C ASP A 446 0.80 28.40 -5.21
N MET A 447 1.51 28.62 -4.11
CA MET A 447 2.96 28.85 -4.13
C MET A 447 3.70 27.72 -4.85
N VAL A 448 3.42 26.46 -4.49
CA VAL A 448 4.06 25.30 -5.13
C VAL A 448 3.57 25.10 -6.57
N LYS A 449 2.27 25.28 -6.84
CA LYS A 449 1.71 25.14 -8.18
C LYS A 449 2.26 26.17 -9.15
N ASN A 450 2.38 27.43 -8.73
CA ASN A 450 2.85 28.53 -9.57
C ASN A 450 4.36 28.47 -9.83
N ALA A 451 5.14 27.81 -8.95
CA ALA A 451 6.53 27.51 -9.22
C ALA A 451 6.71 26.63 -10.47
N ASN A 452 5.69 25.85 -10.86
CA ASN A 452 5.65 25.03 -12.08
C ASN A 452 6.84 24.06 -12.23
N ILE A 453 7.32 23.53 -11.10
CA ILE A 453 8.47 22.60 -11.04
C ILE A 453 8.08 21.16 -10.76
N LEU A 454 6.86 20.90 -10.27
CA LEU A 454 6.32 19.54 -10.11
C LEU A 454 5.72 19.06 -11.45
N THR A 455 6.60 18.71 -12.39
CA THR A 455 6.25 18.20 -13.73
C THR A 455 6.59 16.72 -13.87
N THR A 456 6.09 16.08 -14.93
CA THR A 456 6.42 14.70 -15.29
C THR A 456 7.93 14.47 -15.36
N GLU A 457 8.68 15.39 -15.95
CA GLU A 457 10.13 15.32 -16.11
C GLU A 457 10.85 15.42 -14.75
N SER A 458 10.39 16.34 -13.88
CA SER A 458 10.95 16.47 -12.54
C SER A 458 10.70 15.23 -11.68
N ILE A 459 9.51 14.64 -11.76
CA ILE A 459 9.19 13.37 -11.06
C ILE A 459 10.04 12.22 -11.60
N ALA A 460 10.15 12.10 -12.92
CA ALA A 460 10.97 11.08 -13.57
C ALA A 460 12.44 11.19 -13.13
N SER A 461 13.00 12.39 -13.15
CA SER A 461 14.36 12.69 -12.69
C SER A 461 14.54 12.38 -11.20
N LEU A 462 13.61 12.82 -10.36
CA LEU A 462 13.66 12.64 -8.91
C LEU A 462 13.69 11.16 -8.50
N TYR A 463 12.96 10.31 -9.22
CA TYR A 463 12.88 8.88 -8.97
C TYR A 463 13.76 8.04 -9.89
N GLN A 464 14.60 8.65 -10.72
CA GLN A 464 15.51 7.97 -11.65
C GLN A 464 14.79 6.96 -12.58
N VAL A 465 13.58 7.32 -13.02
CA VAL A 465 12.78 6.51 -13.95
C VAL A 465 12.65 7.20 -15.31
N PRO A 466 12.37 6.45 -16.40
CA PRO A 466 12.01 7.05 -17.68
C PRO A 466 10.76 7.94 -17.56
N VAL A 467 10.69 9.02 -18.35
CA VAL A 467 9.49 9.88 -18.42
C VAL A 467 8.24 9.08 -18.79
N SER A 468 8.38 8.05 -19.63
CA SER A 468 7.30 7.13 -20.01
C SER A 468 6.75 6.31 -18.85
N ASP A 469 7.50 6.19 -17.76
CA ASP A 469 7.10 5.43 -16.56
C ASP A 469 6.34 6.30 -15.56
N VAL A 470 6.19 7.62 -15.82
CA VAL A 470 5.32 8.50 -15.04
C VAL A 470 3.91 8.44 -15.62
N ILE A 471 3.03 7.71 -14.93
CA ILE A 471 1.67 7.35 -15.35
C ILE A 471 0.68 8.50 -15.12
N ALA A 472 0.86 9.24 -14.02
CA ALA A 472 0.05 10.40 -13.67
C ALA A 472 0.91 11.48 -13.03
N CYS A 473 0.64 12.74 -13.35
CA CYS A 473 1.25 13.92 -12.74
C CYS A 473 0.27 15.08 -12.89
N LEU A 474 -0.50 15.38 -11.85
CA LEU A 474 -1.57 16.40 -11.92
C LEU A 474 -1.87 17.05 -10.58
N TRP A 475 -2.58 18.17 -10.67
CA TRP A 475 -3.15 18.87 -9.52
C TRP A 475 -4.60 18.42 -9.29
N TRP A 476 -4.95 18.18 -8.03
CA TRP A 476 -6.31 17.89 -7.58
C TRP A 476 -6.79 18.97 -6.63
N ASP A 477 -7.32 20.02 -7.23
CA ASP A 477 -7.75 21.25 -6.56
C ASP A 477 -8.77 21.02 -5.42
N PRO A 478 -9.79 20.15 -5.55
CA PRO A 478 -10.76 19.92 -4.47
C PRO A 478 -10.12 19.44 -3.15
N ALA A 479 -8.98 18.76 -3.23
CA ALA A 479 -8.25 18.26 -2.07
C ALA A 479 -7.02 19.10 -1.70
N LEU A 480 -6.83 20.26 -2.35
CA LEU A 480 -5.60 21.06 -2.24
C LEU A 480 -4.35 20.18 -2.40
N ALA A 481 -4.32 19.37 -3.46
CA ALA A 481 -3.32 18.32 -3.59
C ALA A 481 -2.61 18.30 -4.95
N PHE A 482 -1.40 17.76 -4.94
CA PHE A 482 -0.66 17.30 -6.10
C PHE A 482 -0.52 15.78 -6.03
N LYS A 483 -0.64 15.12 -7.19
CA LYS A 483 -0.48 13.67 -7.31
C LYS A 483 0.50 13.32 -8.41
N ALA A 484 1.39 12.38 -8.10
CA ALA A 484 2.19 11.69 -9.11
C ALA A 484 2.01 10.17 -8.96
N THR A 485 2.11 9.41 -10.05
CA THR A 485 2.14 7.95 -10.04
C THR A 485 3.15 7.47 -11.04
N ILE A 486 4.00 6.54 -10.62
CA ILE A 486 5.04 5.93 -11.45
C ILE A 486 4.86 4.42 -11.52
N LYS A 487 5.35 3.82 -12.60
CA LYS A 487 5.50 2.38 -12.73
C LYS A 487 6.49 1.87 -11.69
N ARG A 488 6.17 0.75 -11.04
CA ARG A 488 7.11 0.03 -10.18
C ARG A 488 8.07 -0.77 -11.05
N SER A 489 9.36 -0.68 -10.76
CA SER A 489 10.38 -1.57 -11.33
C SER A 489 10.23 -3.01 -10.84
N ILE A 490 9.73 -3.18 -9.60
CA ILE A 490 9.52 -4.46 -8.95
C ILE A 490 8.06 -4.58 -8.54
N VAL A 491 7.39 -5.64 -9.04
CA VAL A 491 6.00 -5.91 -8.69
C VAL A 491 5.85 -6.11 -7.19
N ASN A 492 4.77 -5.56 -6.65
CA ASN A 492 4.49 -5.56 -5.24
C ASN A 492 4.43 -6.97 -4.65
N GLY A 493 5.08 -7.17 -3.50
CA GLY A 493 5.09 -8.43 -2.77
C GLY A 493 5.98 -9.51 -3.37
N SER A 494 6.69 -9.25 -4.48
CA SER A 494 7.64 -10.21 -5.05
C SER A 494 8.88 -10.39 -4.17
N PHE A 495 9.69 -11.40 -4.52
CA PHE A 495 10.91 -11.73 -3.78
C PHE A 495 11.92 -10.58 -3.66
N HIS A 496 11.97 -9.70 -4.67
CA HIS A 496 12.87 -8.54 -4.71
C HIS A 496 12.25 -7.25 -4.17
N ASP A 497 10.99 -7.25 -3.73
CA ASP A 497 10.32 -6.04 -3.24
C ASP A 497 10.84 -5.64 -1.84
N GLY A 498 11.39 -4.43 -1.74
CA GLY A 498 11.92 -3.86 -0.50
C GLY A 498 10.90 -3.08 0.34
N ASP A 499 9.77 -2.70 -0.26
CA ASP A 499 8.68 -1.99 0.41
C ASP A 499 7.33 -2.43 -0.16
N ALA A 500 6.85 -3.56 0.38
CA ALA A 500 5.56 -4.13 0.00
C ALA A 500 4.37 -3.22 0.32
N HIS A 501 4.53 -2.23 1.21
CA HIS A 501 3.46 -1.31 1.52
C HIS A 501 3.51 -0.04 0.64
N GLY A 502 4.67 0.23 0.03
CA GLY A 502 4.95 1.42 -0.78
C GLY A 502 4.97 2.72 0.04
N SER A 503 5.08 2.64 1.37
CA SER A 503 4.88 3.79 2.27
C SER A 503 6.12 4.62 2.56
N ALA A 504 7.31 4.15 2.22
CA ALA A 504 8.57 4.82 2.57
C ALA A 504 9.30 5.41 1.34
N GLN A 505 8.59 5.61 0.24
CA GLN A 505 9.16 6.08 -1.04
C GLN A 505 9.02 7.61 -1.23
N HIS A 506 8.39 8.31 -0.30
CA HIS A 506 8.04 9.72 -0.42
C HIS A 506 9.16 10.70 -0.02
N MET A 507 10.27 10.20 0.52
CA MET A 507 11.36 11.04 1.04
C MET A 507 11.99 11.97 -0.01
N PRO A 508 12.28 11.53 -1.26
CA PRO A 508 12.80 12.44 -2.28
C PRO A 508 11.86 13.63 -2.55
N LEU A 509 10.54 13.41 -2.49
CA LEU A 509 9.55 14.48 -2.63
C LEU A 509 9.54 15.41 -1.42
N MET A 510 9.68 14.90 -0.20
CA MET A 510 9.76 15.75 1.00
C MET A 510 10.91 16.73 0.92
N GLU A 511 12.05 16.28 0.40
CA GLU A 511 13.28 17.07 0.23
C GLU A 511 13.33 17.89 -1.06
N PHE A 512 12.25 17.85 -1.86
CA PHE A 512 12.21 18.56 -3.13
C PHE A 512 12.24 20.08 -2.88
N PRO A 513 13.22 20.83 -3.43
CA PRO A 513 13.37 22.25 -3.15
C PRO A 513 12.36 23.08 -3.94
N ILE A 514 11.61 23.92 -3.23
CA ILE A 514 10.65 24.88 -3.78
C ILE A 514 11.24 26.29 -3.67
N PRO A 515 11.44 27.01 -4.78
CA PRO A 515 11.88 28.40 -4.76
C PRO A 515 10.94 29.27 -3.92
N ILE A 516 11.50 30.13 -3.09
CA ILE A 516 10.74 31.20 -2.43
C ILE A 516 11.05 32.51 -3.14
N GLU A 517 10.00 33.24 -3.52
CA GLU A 517 10.20 34.61 -3.99
C GLU A 517 10.74 35.43 -2.81
N ASN A 518 11.97 35.95 -2.97
CA ASN A 518 12.49 36.98 -2.07
C ASN A 518 11.63 38.23 -2.31
N ASN A 519 10.59 38.43 -1.51
CA ASN A 519 10.11 39.78 -1.29
C ASN A 519 11.22 40.51 -0.54
N GLU A 520 12.10 41.16 -1.30
CA GLU A 520 13.04 42.15 -0.80
C GLU A 520 12.26 43.15 0.08
N ILE A 521 12.69 43.28 1.34
CA ILE A 521 12.25 44.32 2.27
C ILE A 521 12.98 45.62 1.95
#